data_AF-A0A1F3P0T9-F1
#
_entry.id   AF-A0A1F3P0T9-F1
#
_cell.length_a   1.000
_cell.length_b   1.000
_cell.length_c   1.000
_cell.angle_alpha   90.00
_cell.angle_beta   90.00
_cell.angle_gamma   90.00
#
_symmetry.space_group_name_H-M   'P 1'
#
loop_
_entity.id
_entity.type
_entity.pdbx_description
1 polymer ?
#
loop_
_entity_poly.entity_id
_entity_poly.type
_entity_poly.pdbx_seq_one_letter_code
_entity_poly.pdbx_strand_id
1 'polypeptide(L)'
;MNNPALPTERDRDEASLAYLISLVTLIAGLPLPVINLIVMLIYYFNVRKRSSFVQFHCFQALTSQSAIVLLNAVALFWTIRIIFYGVSFTPYYFGYLFTIFIFNLVDFIFNIIAAIKAKKGEYYYFTFFGKLAVAMGYTRKIKG
;
A
#
# COMPACT_ATOMS: atom_id res chain seq x y z
N MET A 1 6.58 -31.69 -9.50
CA MET A 1 7.07 -30.59 -10.34
C MET A 1 6.71 -29.25 -9.70
N ASN A 2 7.59 -28.66 -8.91
CA ASN A 2 8.14 -27.31 -9.10
C ASN A 2 8.95 -26.94 -7.86
N ASN A 3 10.26 -26.80 -8.02
CA ASN A 3 11.12 -26.02 -7.13
C ASN A 3 10.44 -24.65 -6.90
N PRO A 4 10.40 -24.04 -5.69
CA PRO A 4 9.99 -22.64 -5.57
C PRO A 4 11.05 -21.81 -6.30
N ALA A 5 10.88 -21.67 -7.62
CA ALA A 5 11.83 -20.99 -8.48
C ALA A 5 12.03 -19.60 -7.90
N LEU A 6 13.30 -19.25 -7.66
CA LEU A 6 13.70 -17.91 -7.26
C LEU A 6 12.94 -16.89 -8.11
N PRO A 7 12.39 -15.82 -7.51
CA PRO A 7 11.60 -14.85 -8.24
C PRO A 7 12.40 -14.33 -9.43
N THR A 8 11.78 -14.37 -10.62
CA THR A 8 12.42 -13.90 -11.84
C THR A 8 12.73 -12.40 -11.74
N GLU A 9 13.56 -11.87 -12.62
CA GLU A 9 13.78 -10.42 -12.68
C GLU A 9 12.44 -9.66 -12.87
N ARG A 10 11.58 -10.19 -13.74
CA ARG A 10 10.22 -9.65 -13.94
C ARG A 10 9.38 -9.68 -12.66
N ASP A 11 9.44 -10.76 -11.88
CA ASP A 11 8.70 -10.84 -10.60
C ASP A 11 9.20 -9.80 -9.59
N ARG A 12 10.52 -9.59 -9.54
CA ARG A 12 11.14 -8.57 -8.67
C ARG A 12 10.74 -7.15 -9.06
N ASP A 13 10.61 -6.91 -10.36
CA ASP A 13 10.22 -5.62 -10.92
C ASP A 13 8.74 -5.33 -10.67
N GLU A 14 7.86 -6.29 -10.93
CA GLU A 14 6.43 -6.16 -10.64
C GLU A 14 6.20 -6.01 -9.12
N ALA A 15 6.86 -6.80 -8.27
CA ALA A 15 6.73 -6.68 -6.83
C ALA A 15 7.22 -5.32 -6.28
N SER A 16 8.33 -4.80 -6.82
CA SER A 16 8.84 -3.46 -6.46
C SER A 16 7.89 -2.35 -6.93
N LEU A 17 7.41 -2.46 -8.17
CA LEU A 17 6.48 -1.50 -8.77
C LEU A 17 5.20 -1.35 -7.95
N ALA A 18 4.69 -2.44 -7.37
CA ALA A 18 3.54 -2.40 -6.47
C ALA A 18 3.68 -1.32 -5.38
N TYR A 19 4.84 -1.21 -4.74
CA TYR A 19 5.08 -0.19 -3.71
C TYR A 19 5.31 1.20 -4.30
N LEU A 20 5.95 1.28 -5.47
CA LEU A 20 6.26 2.55 -6.13
C LEU A 20 5.02 3.25 -6.71
N ILE A 21 3.97 2.52 -7.09
CA ILE A 21 2.72 3.08 -7.62
C ILE A 21 2.12 4.13 -6.66
N SER A 22 2.15 3.86 -5.35
CA SER A 22 1.68 4.81 -4.33
C SER A 22 2.47 6.12 -4.35
N LEU A 23 3.79 6.04 -4.52
CA LEU A 23 4.71 7.17 -4.57
C LEU A 23 4.48 8.01 -5.82
N VAL A 24 4.34 7.34 -6.98
CA VAL A 24 4.07 8.02 -8.25
C VAL A 24 2.72 8.74 -8.21
N THR A 25 1.70 8.12 -7.62
CA THR A 25 0.37 8.75 -7.52
C THR A 25 0.39 9.99 -6.63
N LEU A 26 1.17 9.96 -5.54
CA LEU A 26 1.40 11.12 -4.69
C LEU A 26 2.11 12.26 -5.46
N ILE A 27 3.18 11.94 -6.19
CA ILE A 27 3.98 12.93 -6.95
C ILE A 27 3.18 13.50 -8.13
N ALA A 28 2.35 12.69 -8.78
CA ALA A 28 1.52 13.10 -9.92
C ALA A 28 0.42 14.11 -9.55
N GLY A 29 0.36 14.58 -8.29
CA GLY A 29 -0.65 15.54 -7.86
C GLY A 29 -2.04 14.94 -7.89
N LEU A 30 -2.16 13.61 -7.68
CA LEU A 30 -3.42 12.92 -7.48
C LEU A 30 -3.64 12.63 -5.98
N PRO A 31 -3.69 13.65 -5.07
CA PRO A 31 -3.91 13.45 -3.64
C PRO A 31 -5.39 13.22 -3.33
N LEU A 32 -6.11 12.51 -4.18
CA LEU A 32 -7.41 11.98 -3.82
C LEU A 32 -7.17 10.55 -3.32
N PRO A 33 -7.41 10.27 -2.02
CA PRO A 33 -7.22 8.95 -1.44
C PRO A 33 -7.86 7.83 -2.29
N VAL A 34 -8.96 8.17 -2.96
CA VAL A 34 -9.70 7.28 -3.85
C VAL A 34 -8.91 6.89 -5.11
N ILE A 35 -8.20 7.82 -5.75
CA ILE A 35 -7.49 7.54 -7.02
C ILE A 35 -6.34 6.57 -6.78
N ASN A 36 -5.54 6.80 -5.73
CA ASN A 36 -4.44 5.92 -5.37
C ASN A 36 -4.93 4.49 -5.07
N LEU A 37 -6.06 4.34 -4.39
CA LEU A 37 -6.68 3.02 -4.16
C LEU A 37 -7.13 2.35 -5.46
N ILE A 38 -7.76 3.09 -6.38
CA ILE A 38 -8.21 2.56 -7.67
C ILE A 38 -7.03 2.05 -8.49
N VAL A 39 -5.95 2.83 -8.60
CA VAL A 39 -4.75 2.42 -9.34
C VAL A 39 -4.17 1.14 -8.73
N MET A 40 -4.11 1.07 -7.41
CA MET A 40 -3.61 -0.10 -6.71
C MET A 40 -4.50 -1.34 -6.90
N LEU A 41 -5.83 -1.16 -6.87
CA LEU A 41 -6.78 -2.25 -7.12
C LEU A 41 -6.63 -2.79 -8.55
N ILE A 42 -6.59 -1.90 -9.55
CA ILE A 42 -6.38 -2.29 -10.95
C ILE A 42 -5.07 -3.05 -11.10
N TYR A 43 -3.99 -2.54 -10.49
CA TYR A 43 -2.69 -3.19 -10.51
C TYR A 43 -2.74 -4.59 -9.90
N TYR A 44 -3.33 -4.73 -8.71
CA TYR A 44 -3.52 -6.02 -8.04
C TYR A 44 -4.29 -7.03 -8.91
N PHE A 45 -5.39 -6.63 -9.56
CA PHE A 45 -6.14 -7.53 -10.44
C PHE A 45 -5.35 -7.93 -11.69
N ASN A 46 -4.45 -7.08 -12.19
CA ASN A 46 -3.56 -7.40 -13.31
C ASN A 46 -2.52 -8.47 -12.91
N VAL A 47 -1.92 -8.33 -11.73
CA VAL A 47 -0.83 -9.21 -11.28
C VAL A 47 -1.30 -10.42 -10.46
N ARG A 48 -2.60 -10.57 -10.18
CA ARG A 48 -3.15 -11.67 -9.35
C ARG A 48 -2.87 -13.09 -9.85
N LYS A 49 -2.52 -13.26 -11.13
CA LYS A 49 -2.18 -14.56 -11.74
C LYS A 49 -0.67 -14.82 -11.82
N ARG A 50 0.16 -13.90 -11.30
CA ARG A 50 1.63 -13.98 -11.30
C ARG A 50 2.15 -14.90 -10.19
N SER A 51 3.47 -14.92 -9.97
CA SER A 51 4.08 -15.69 -8.91
C SER A 51 3.55 -15.31 -7.53
N SER A 52 3.63 -16.25 -6.59
CA SER A 52 3.26 -16.03 -5.18
C SER A 52 4.04 -14.86 -4.54
N PHE A 53 5.28 -14.63 -4.97
CA PHE A 53 6.10 -13.49 -4.57
C PHE A 53 5.45 -12.14 -4.95
N VAL A 54 5.06 -11.99 -6.22
CA VAL A 54 4.39 -10.78 -6.71
C VAL A 54 3.05 -10.58 -6.00
N GLN A 55 2.28 -11.65 -5.82
CA GLN A 55 0.98 -11.58 -5.15
C GLN A 55 1.11 -11.12 -3.69
N PHE A 56 2.10 -11.62 -2.96
CA PHE A 56 2.36 -11.21 -1.58
C PHE A 56 2.66 -9.72 -1.49
N HIS A 57 3.62 -9.24 -2.26
CA HIS A 57 4.05 -7.83 -2.21
C HIS A 57 2.93 -6.90 -2.67
N CYS A 58 2.21 -7.26 -3.72
CA CYS A 58 1.08 -6.49 -4.21
C CYS A 58 -0.08 -6.43 -3.21
N PHE A 59 -0.41 -7.55 -2.57
CA PHE A 59 -1.48 -7.58 -1.56
C PHE A 59 -1.08 -6.81 -0.29
N GLN A 60 0.18 -6.94 0.17
CA GLN A 60 0.68 -6.16 1.31
C GLN A 60 0.63 -4.66 1.01
N ALA A 61 1.07 -4.25 -0.17
CA ALA A 61 1.03 -2.85 -0.59
C ALA A 61 -0.43 -2.35 -0.70
N LEU A 62 -1.33 -3.12 -1.31
CA LEU A 62 -2.76 -2.78 -1.43
C LEU A 62 -3.43 -2.61 -0.06
N THR A 63 -3.16 -3.53 0.87
CA THR A 63 -3.78 -3.49 2.20
C THR A 63 -3.23 -2.35 3.06
N SER A 64 -1.92 -2.08 3.01
CA SER A 64 -1.32 -0.89 3.64
C SER A 64 -1.97 0.39 3.08
N GLN A 65 -2.05 0.47 1.76
CA GLN A 65 -2.61 1.63 1.08
C GLN A 65 -4.08 1.85 1.42
N SER A 66 -4.87 0.78 1.55
CA SER A 66 -6.28 0.86 1.93
C SER A 66 -6.46 1.48 3.32
N ALA A 67 -5.61 1.13 4.28
CA ALA A 67 -5.65 1.72 5.62
C ALA A 67 -5.36 3.22 5.59
N ILE A 68 -4.34 3.64 4.84
CA ILE A 68 -3.99 5.06 4.67
C ILE A 68 -5.13 5.83 4.00
N VAL A 69 -5.79 5.23 3.01
CA VAL A 69 -6.90 5.86 2.30
C VAL A 69 -8.10 6.10 3.22
N LEU A 70 -8.41 5.15 4.11
CA LEU A 70 -9.48 5.33 5.10
C LEU A 70 -9.19 6.49 6.07
N LEU A 71 -7.96 6.58 6.59
CA LEU A 71 -7.55 7.68 7.47
C LEU A 71 -7.66 9.03 6.76
N ASN A 72 -7.14 9.13 5.53
CA ASN A 72 -7.22 10.36 4.74
C ASN A 72 -8.67 10.71 4.34
N ALA A 73 -9.54 9.72 4.08
CA ALA A 73 -10.94 9.96 3.76
C ALA A 73 -11.69 10.61 4.93
N VAL A 74 -11.45 10.17 6.17
CA VAL A 74 -12.02 10.81 7.36
C VAL A 74 -11.59 12.28 7.47
N ALA A 75 -10.32 12.59 7.20
CA ALA A 75 -9.84 13.98 7.18
C ALA A 75 -10.54 14.78 6.08
N LEU A 76 -10.64 14.23 4.87
CA LEU A 76 -11.31 14.89 3.75
C LEU A 76 -12.76 15.23 4.09
N PHE A 77 -13.54 14.29 4.62
CA PHE A 77 -14.93 14.56 5.02
C PHE A 77 -15.02 15.56 6.18
N TRP A 78 -14.08 15.53 7.13
CA TRP A 78 -14.03 16.53 8.20
C TRP A 78 -13.74 17.92 7.62
N THR A 79 -12.76 18.05 6.72
CA THR A 79 -12.44 19.30 6.03
C THR A 79 -13.62 19.81 5.21
N ILE A 80 -14.34 18.94 4.49
CA ILE A 80 -15.56 19.30 3.76
C ILE A 80 -16.62 19.87 4.72
N ARG A 81 -16.82 19.25 5.88
CA ARG A 81 -17.77 19.77 6.90
C ARG A 81 -17.37 21.14 7.42
N ILE A 82 -16.08 21.40 7.62
CA ILE A 82 -15.58 22.70 8.06
C ILE A 82 -15.80 23.76 6.97
N ILE A 83 -15.43 23.47 5.73
CA ILE A 83 -15.46 24.43 4.62
C ILE A 83 -16.89 24.72 4.15
N PHE A 84 -17.71 23.69 3.96
CA PHE A 84 -19.02 23.82 3.30
C PHE A 84 -20.21 23.85 4.26
N TYR A 85 -20.03 23.37 5.49
CA TYR A 85 -21.13 23.27 6.48
C TYR A 85 -20.89 24.12 7.73
N GLY A 86 -19.87 25.00 7.70
CA GLY A 86 -19.63 25.98 8.77
C GLY A 86 -19.21 25.38 10.11
N VAL A 87 -18.75 24.12 10.14
CA VAL A 87 -18.20 23.52 11.35
C VAL A 87 -16.90 24.24 11.73
N SER A 88 -16.71 24.58 13.00
CA SER A 88 -15.50 25.29 13.43
C SER A 88 -14.25 24.42 13.31
N PHE A 89 -13.11 25.05 13.00
CA PHE A 89 -11.80 24.43 13.20
C PHE A 89 -11.60 24.18 14.70
N THR A 90 -11.15 22.97 15.05
CA THR A 90 -10.90 22.58 16.45
C THR A 90 -9.46 22.09 16.61
N PRO A 91 -8.89 22.16 17.83
CA PRO A 91 -7.60 21.53 18.12
C PRO A 91 -7.57 20.04 17.75
N TYR A 92 -8.69 19.33 17.92
CA TYR A 92 -8.83 17.92 17.54
C TYR A 92 -8.65 17.69 16.04
N TYR A 93 -9.17 18.58 15.20
CA TYR A 93 -8.96 18.52 13.75
C TYR A 93 -7.47 18.62 13.39
N PHE A 94 -6.75 19.58 13.98
CA PHE A 94 -5.32 19.74 13.73
C PHE A 94 -4.50 18.57 14.28
N GLY A 95 -4.84 18.06 15.46
CA GLY A 95 -4.23 16.85 16.01
C GLY A 95 -4.44 15.62 15.12
N TYR A 96 -5.63 15.50 14.51
CA TYR A 96 -5.93 14.44 13.56
C TYR A 96 -5.14 14.58 12.25
N LEU A 97 -5.05 15.79 11.69
CA LEU A 97 -4.22 16.05 10.50
C LEU A 97 -2.73 15.74 10.76
N PHE A 98 -2.21 16.14 11.92
CA PHE A 98 -0.83 15.80 12.30
C PHE A 98 -0.63 14.29 12.43
N THR A 99 -1.60 13.58 13.03
CA THR A 99 -1.58 12.12 13.12
C THR A 99 -1.54 11.48 11.74
N ILE A 100 -2.40 11.91 10.80
CA ILE A 100 -2.40 11.43 9.42
C ILE A 100 -1.07 11.71 8.73
N PHE A 101 -0.48 12.89 8.93
CA PHE A 101 0.81 13.22 8.36
C PHE A 101 1.89 12.21 8.80
N ILE A 102 1.95 11.88 10.09
CA ILE A 102 2.86 10.86 10.61
C ILE A 102 2.60 9.48 9.98
N PHE A 103 1.34 9.05 9.89
CA PHE A 103 1.00 7.76 9.27
C PHE A 103 1.38 7.70 7.78
N ASN A 104 1.15 8.76 7.01
CA ASN A 104 1.58 8.82 5.61
C ASN A 104 3.10 8.79 5.48
N LEU A 105 3.82 9.50 6.35
CA LEU A 105 5.29 9.49 6.35
C LEU A 105 5.84 8.09 6.68
N VAL A 106 5.26 7.41 7.66
CA VAL A 106 5.61 6.04 7.99
C VAL A 106 5.34 5.11 6.80
N ASP A 107 4.14 5.14 6.22
CA ASP A 107 3.79 4.32 5.05
C ASP A 107 4.73 4.57 3.86
N PHE A 108 5.06 5.83 3.59
CA PHE A 108 6.04 6.23 2.57
C PHE A 108 7.41 5.56 2.79
N ILE A 109 7.96 5.64 4.01
CA ILE A 109 9.25 5.01 4.34
C ILE A 109 9.17 3.48 4.18
N PHE A 110 8.11 2.86 4.70
CA PHE A 110 7.90 1.42 4.60
C PHE A 110 7.80 0.95 3.14
N ASN A 111 7.10 1.69 2.28
CA ASN A 111 6.97 1.40 0.86
C ASN A 111 8.32 1.51 0.13
N ILE A 112 9.16 2.50 0.44
CA ILE A 112 10.52 2.59 -0.13
C ILE A 112 11.36 1.37 0.25
N ILE A 113 11.39 1.03 1.54
CA ILE A 113 12.18 -0.13 2.02
C ILE A 113 11.66 -1.42 1.38
N ALA A 114 10.34 -1.57 1.28
CA ALA A 114 9.71 -2.73 0.66
C ALA A 114 10.04 -2.83 -0.83
N ALA A 115 10.00 -1.72 -1.58
CA ALA A 115 10.36 -1.68 -2.99
C ALA A 115 11.81 -2.13 -3.22
N ILE A 116 12.75 -1.63 -2.41
CA ILE A 116 14.17 -1.99 -2.50
C ILE A 116 14.37 -3.48 -2.21
N LYS A 117 13.72 -4.02 -1.17
CA LYS A 117 13.81 -5.45 -0.82
C LYS A 117 13.14 -6.35 -1.85
N ALA A 118 11.98 -5.95 -2.37
CA ALA A 118 11.28 -6.67 -3.43
C ALA A 118 12.13 -6.75 -4.72
N LYS A 119 12.81 -5.66 -5.09
CA LYS A 119 13.76 -5.64 -6.23
C LYS A 119 14.95 -6.59 -6.04
N LYS A 120 15.34 -6.87 -4.79
CA LYS A 120 16.35 -7.88 -4.45
C LYS A 120 15.81 -9.31 -4.39
N GLY A 121 14.49 -9.51 -4.50
CA GLY A 121 13.84 -10.81 -4.36
C GLY A 121 13.58 -11.23 -2.90
N GLU A 122 13.66 -10.28 -1.96
CA GLU A 122 13.47 -10.52 -0.54
C GLU A 122 12.04 -10.18 -0.10
N TYR A 123 11.45 -11.05 0.73
CA TYR A 123 10.20 -10.74 1.42
C TYR A 123 10.46 -9.72 2.53
N TYR A 124 9.67 -8.64 2.52
CA TYR A 124 9.65 -7.67 3.61
C TYR A 124 8.25 -7.60 4.21
N TYR A 125 8.13 -8.03 5.46
CA TYR A 125 6.85 -8.14 6.14
C TYR A 125 6.56 -6.86 6.91
N PHE A 126 5.48 -6.19 6.54
CA PHE A 126 4.89 -5.19 7.44
C PHE A 126 4.26 -5.95 8.61
N THR A 127 4.53 -5.54 9.85
CA THR A 127 4.15 -6.32 11.05
C THR A 127 2.67 -6.73 11.08
N PHE A 128 1.78 -5.88 10.54
CA PHE A 128 0.36 -6.17 10.40
C PHE A 128 0.01 -6.70 9.00
N PHE A 129 0.29 -5.94 7.94
CA PHE A 129 -0.16 -6.27 6.58
C PHE A 129 0.54 -7.49 5.97
N GLY A 130 1.79 -7.76 6.34
CA GLY A 130 2.51 -8.96 5.93
C GLY A 130 1.92 -10.24 6.50
N LYS A 131 1.38 -10.20 7.73
CA LYS A 131 0.68 -11.35 8.32
C LYS A 131 -0.64 -11.65 7.60
N LEU A 132 -1.37 -10.61 7.18
CA LEU A 132 -2.59 -10.77 6.38
C LEU A 132 -2.30 -11.37 5.00
N ALA A 133 -1.24 -10.91 4.33
CA ALA A 133 -0.82 -11.46 3.04
C ALA A 133 -0.44 -12.95 3.14
N VAL A 134 0.24 -13.34 4.23
CA VAL A 134 0.54 -14.75 4.53
C VAL A 134 -0.74 -15.56 4.77
N ALA A 135 -1.68 -15.04 5.56
CA ALA A 135 -2.94 -15.72 5.88
C ALA A 135 -3.81 -15.96 4.64
N MET A 136 -3.78 -15.04 3.67
CA MET A 136 -4.44 -15.20 2.37
C MET A 136 -3.79 -16.25 1.45
N GLY A 137 -2.71 -16.89 1.90
CA GLY A 137 -2.06 -17.98 1.19
C GLY A 137 -1.02 -17.55 0.16
N TYR A 138 -0.65 -16.26 0.10
CA TYR A 138 0.35 -15.78 -0.86
C TYR A 138 1.77 -16.28 -0.57
N THR A 139 2.04 -16.83 0.61
CA THR A 139 3.28 -17.53 0.95
C THR A 139 3.16 -19.07 0.94
N ARG A 140 1.97 -19.64 0.70
CA ARG A 140 1.74 -21.10 0.82
C ARG A 140 2.40 -21.94 -0.29
N LYS A 141 2.90 -21.36 -1.38
CA LYS A 141 3.64 -22.13 -2.41
C LYS A 141 5.14 -22.33 -2.11
N ILE A 142 5.54 -22.22 -0.84
CA ILE A 142 6.94 -22.41 -0.39
C ILE A 142 7.10 -23.68 0.46
N LYS A 143 6.01 -24.35 0.86
CA LYS A 143 6.07 -25.64 1.56
C LYS A 143 5.08 -26.63 0.95
N GLY A 144 5.62 -27.64 0.26
CA GLY A 144 4.90 -28.76 -0.36
C GLY A 144 5.58 -29.22 -1.62
#